data_AF-A0A512SY47-F1
#
_entry.id   AF-A0A512SY47-F1
#
_cell.length_a   1.000
_cell.length_b   1.000
_cell.length_c   1.000
_cell.angle_alpha   90.00
_cell.angle_beta   90.00
_cell.angle_gamma   90.00
#
_symmetry.space_group_name_H-M   'P 1'
#
loop_
_entity.id
_entity.type
_entity.pdbx_description
1 polymer ?
#
loop_
_entity_poly.entity_id
_entity_poly.type
_entity_poly.pdbx_seq_one_letter_code
_entity_poly.pdbx_strand_id
1 'polypeptide(L)'
;MSLVAGTRVSAASPWVAEVWVDPQWYECQSSPDRLPAFGPPTVVRLQGSQVLIGRHSEVKAVAPQIDCEGDAGVSRRHAQLTRHGLGWVVEDLGSANGTYVSSTIGEIPDDPIAAGHSVESGHVLYLGSWTRIVLKREAPLS
;
A
#
# COMPACT_ATOMS: atom_id res chain seq x y z
N MET A 1 35.89 -33.76 -13.89
CA MET A 1 34.55 -33.33 -14.32
C MET A 1 33.95 -32.53 -13.18
N SER A 2 33.93 -31.20 -13.30
CA SER A 2 33.51 -30.29 -12.23
C SER A 2 32.06 -29.89 -12.46
N LEU A 3 31.18 -30.14 -11.49
CA LEU A 3 29.79 -29.70 -11.49
C LEU A 3 29.75 -28.19 -11.20
N VAL A 4 29.32 -27.40 -12.17
CA VAL A 4 28.96 -26.00 -11.93
C VAL A 4 27.63 -26.00 -11.18
N ALA A 5 27.68 -25.81 -9.87
CA ALA A 5 26.51 -25.54 -9.05
C ALA A 5 25.96 -24.17 -9.46
N GLY A 6 24.91 -24.18 -10.29
CA GLY A 6 24.15 -22.98 -10.59
C GLY A 6 23.58 -22.41 -9.29
N THR A 7 23.98 -21.18 -8.96
CA THR A 7 23.41 -20.44 -7.84
C THR A 7 21.92 -20.28 -8.11
N ARG A 8 21.08 -21.04 -7.39
CA ARG A 8 19.65 -20.70 -7.30
C ARG A 8 19.58 -19.37 -6.57
N VAL A 9 19.49 -18.28 -7.30
CA VAL A 9 18.93 -17.05 -6.74
C VAL A 9 17.51 -17.43 -6.36
N SER A 10 17.25 -17.62 -5.07
CA SER A 10 15.89 -17.72 -4.57
C SER A 10 15.23 -16.39 -4.94
N ALA A 11 14.35 -16.43 -5.94
CA ALA A 11 13.51 -15.28 -6.26
C ALA A 11 12.68 -15.04 -5.00
N ALA A 12 12.99 -13.97 -4.27
CA ALA A 12 12.21 -13.55 -3.14
C ALA A 12 10.74 -13.47 -3.58
N SER A 13 9.83 -14.13 -2.86
CA SER A 13 8.39 -14.10 -3.13
C SER A 13 7.91 -12.69 -3.48
N PRO A 14 7.16 -12.51 -4.58
CA PRO A 14 6.68 -11.20 -5.00
C PRO A 14 5.74 -10.63 -3.93
N TRP A 15 5.71 -9.31 -3.83
CA TRP A 15 4.81 -8.60 -2.93
C TRP A 15 3.53 -8.19 -3.66
N VAL A 16 2.42 -8.24 -2.94
CA VAL A 16 1.12 -7.73 -3.37
C VAL A 16 0.57 -6.75 -2.33
N ALA A 17 -0.17 -5.77 -2.82
CA ALA A 17 -1.02 -4.89 -2.05
C ALA A 17 -2.48 -5.27 -2.29
N GLU A 18 -3.18 -5.66 -1.24
CA GLU A 18 -4.63 -5.83 -1.27
C GLU A 18 -5.30 -4.54 -0.82
N VAL A 19 -5.96 -3.85 -1.74
CA VAL A 19 -6.65 -2.59 -1.50
C VAL A 19 -8.12 -2.86 -1.17
N TRP A 20 -8.55 -2.38 0.00
CA TRP A 20 -9.87 -2.58 0.57
C TRP A 20 -10.55 -1.23 0.81
N VAL A 21 -11.88 -1.24 0.72
CA VAL A 21 -12.75 -0.26 1.39
C VAL A 21 -12.95 -0.77 2.81
N ASP A 22 -12.51 -0.01 3.81
CA ASP A 22 -12.57 -0.39 5.23
C ASP A 22 -13.57 0.50 6.00
N PRO A 23 -14.74 -0.05 6.41
CA PRO A 23 -15.72 0.68 7.21
C PRO A 23 -15.19 1.14 8.56
N GLN A 24 -14.30 0.39 9.21
CA GLN A 24 -13.78 0.76 10.52
C GLN A 24 -12.85 1.97 10.41
N TRP A 25 -11.99 1.98 9.38
CA TRP A 25 -11.17 3.17 9.12
C TRP A 25 -12.04 4.38 8.82
N TYR A 26 -13.08 4.20 8.00
CA TYR A 26 -14.04 5.25 7.67
C TYR A 26 -14.75 5.84 8.88
N GLU A 27 -15.17 5.02 9.84
CA GLU A 27 -15.79 5.47 11.08
C GLU A 27 -14.87 6.37 11.92
N CYS A 28 -13.55 6.17 11.83
CA CYS A 28 -12.57 7.05 12.46
C CYS A 28 -12.34 8.36 11.69
N GLN A 29 -12.74 8.42 10.41
CA GLN A 29 -12.58 9.61 9.60
C GLN A 29 -13.79 10.53 9.69
N SER A 30 -13.54 11.85 9.72
CA SER A 30 -14.60 12.86 9.56
C SER A 30 -14.87 13.14 8.07
N SER A 31 -15.13 12.10 7.27
CA SER A 31 -15.33 12.25 5.83
C SER A 31 -16.76 12.69 5.50
N PRO A 32 -16.95 13.71 4.63
CA PRO A 32 -18.26 14.08 4.13
C PRO A 32 -18.78 13.12 3.04
N ASP A 33 -17.91 12.29 2.47
CA ASP A 33 -18.23 11.40 1.37
C ASP A 33 -18.89 10.13 1.88
N ARG A 34 -19.84 9.61 1.10
CA ARG A 34 -20.49 8.34 1.44
C ARG A 34 -19.52 7.18 1.19
N LEU A 35 -19.38 6.32 2.20
CA LEU A 35 -18.68 5.03 2.05
C LEU A 35 -19.25 4.24 0.85
N PRO A 36 -18.41 3.86 -0.13
CA PRO A 36 -18.86 3.07 -1.28
C PRO A 36 -19.19 1.63 -0.87
N ALA A 37 -19.81 0.87 -1.77
CA ALA A 37 -20.00 -0.56 -1.58
C ALA A 37 -18.63 -1.25 -1.44
N PHE A 38 -18.47 -2.06 -0.39
CA PHE A 38 -17.28 -2.87 -0.19
C PHE A 38 -17.42 -4.23 -0.88
N GLY A 39 -16.30 -4.76 -1.36
CA GLY A 39 -16.22 -6.02 -2.10
C GLY A 39 -14.89 -6.74 -1.83
N PRO A 40 -14.54 -7.77 -2.63
CA PRO A 40 -13.20 -8.35 -2.56
C PRO A 40 -12.14 -7.28 -2.84
N PRO A 41 -10.89 -7.47 -2.37
CA PRO A 41 -9.86 -6.48 -2.54
C PRO A 41 -9.46 -6.35 -4.00
N THR A 42 -9.06 -5.16 -4.39
CA THR A 42 -8.25 -5.00 -5.60
C THR A 42 -6.82 -5.43 -5.26
N VAL A 43 -6.28 -6.41 -5.98
CA VAL A 43 -4.92 -6.92 -5.73
C VAL A 43 -3.96 -6.31 -6.75
N VAL A 44 -2.96 -5.58 -6.25
CA VAL A 44 -1.93 -4.94 -7.06
C VAL A 44 -0.58 -5.57 -6.76
N ARG A 45 0.14 -6.05 -7.77
CA ARG A 45 1.52 -6.52 -7.59
C ARG A 45 2.46 -5.35 -7.44
N LEU A 46 3.32 -5.38 -6.41
CA LEU A 46 4.36 -4.38 -6.22
C LEU A 46 5.53 -4.69 -7.16
N GLN A 47 5.70 -3.87 -8.19
CA GLN A 47 6.71 -4.03 -9.22
C GLN A 47 7.67 -2.84 -9.25
N GLY A 48 8.90 -3.08 -9.69
CA GLY A 48 9.94 -2.06 -9.76
C GLY A 48 10.59 -1.73 -8.41
N SER A 49 11.20 -0.55 -8.33
CA SER A 49 11.81 -0.01 -7.11
C SER A 49 10.93 0.99 -6.37
N GLN A 50 9.87 1.48 -7.01
CA GLN A 50 9.00 2.53 -6.51
C GLN A 50 7.55 2.29 -6.96
N VAL A 51 6.61 2.38 -6.03
CA VAL A 51 5.16 2.23 -6.28
C VAL A 51 4.46 3.44 -5.66
N LEU A 52 3.82 4.25 -6.49
CA LEU A 52 3.02 5.38 -6.05
C LEU A 52 1.62 4.92 -5.66
N ILE A 53 1.17 5.37 -4.50
CA ILE A 53 -0.20 5.26 -4.01
C ILE A 53 -0.85 6.64 -4.13
N GLY A 54 -2.03 6.68 -4.73
CA GLY A 54 -2.75 7.94 -4.85
C GLY A 54 -3.96 7.84 -5.75
N ARG A 55 -4.42 8.98 -6.26
CA ARG A 55 -5.51 9.05 -7.23
C ARG A 55 -5.01 9.44 -8.62
N HIS A 56 -5.56 8.79 -9.63
CA HIS A 56 -5.39 9.18 -11.02
C HIS A 56 -5.74 10.67 -11.24
N SER A 57 -4.95 11.35 -12.08
CA SER A 57 -5.29 12.67 -12.60
C SER A 57 -4.55 12.94 -13.91
N GLU A 58 -5.27 12.93 -15.03
CA GLU A 58 -4.72 13.28 -16.34
C GLU A 58 -4.21 14.73 -16.36
N VAL A 59 -5.00 15.67 -15.81
CA VAL A 59 -4.66 17.11 -15.75
C VAL A 59 -3.35 17.37 -15.00
N LYS A 60 -3.05 16.56 -13.98
CA LYS A 60 -1.80 16.67 -13.20
C LYS A 60 -0.73 15.67 -13.65
N ALA A 61 -0.99 14.91 -14.71
CA ALA A 61 -0.14 13.83 -15.20
C ALA A 61 0.28 12.83 -14.10
N VAL A 62 -0.68 12.42 -13.27
CA VAL A 62 -0.47 11.46 -12.18
C VAL A 62 -1.21 10.17 -12.49
N ALA A 63 -0.47 9.07 -12.66
CA ALA A 63 -0.99 7.73 -12.82
C ALA A 63 -0.34 6.80 -11.77
N PRO A 64 -0.94 6.66 -10.58
CA PRO A 64 -0.41 5.83 -9.52
C PRO A 64 -0.53 4.34 -9.86
N GLN A 65 0.43 3.53 -9.43
CA GLN A 65 0.36 2.07 -9.60
C GLN A 65 -0.70 1.46 -8.68
N ILE A 66 -0.86 2.01 -7.48
CA ILE A 66 -1.99 1.71 -6.61
C ILE A 66 -2.97 2.88 -6.70
N ASP A 67 -3.98 2.72 -7.54
CA ASP A 67 -4.97 3.75 -7.81
C ASP A 67 -6.16 3.64 -6.85
N CYS A 68 -6.37 4.73 -6.11
CA CYS A 68 -7.41 4.89 -5.12
C CYS A 68 -8.44 5.95 -5.57
N GLU A 69 -8.65 6.13 -6.88
CA GLU A 69 -9.51 7.17 -7.47
C GLU A 69 -10.87 7.33 -6.76
N GLY A 70 -11.47 6.23 -6.31
CA GLY A 70 -12.75 6.24 -5.61
C GLY A 70 -12.75 6.99 -4.28
N ASP A 71 -11.61 7.14 -3.60
CA ASP A 71 -11.50 7.78 -2.28
C ASP A 71 -10.95 9.20 -2.38
N ALA A 72 -11.83 10.21 -2.36
CA ALA A 72 -11.43 11.60 -2.52
C ALA A 72 -10.50 12.11 -1.40
N GLY A 73 -10.49 11.46 -0.23
CA GLY A 73 -9.57 11.75 0.87
C GLY A 73 -8.12 11.34 0.54
N VAL A 74 -7.93 10.47 -0.44
CA VAL A 74 -6.60 10.14 -0.96
C VAL A 74 -6.08 11.29 -1.81
N SER A 75 -4.81 11.63 -1.65
CA SER A 75 -4.17 12.67 -2.46
C SER A 75 -3.74 12.10 -3.81
N ARG A 76 -3.61 12.93 -4.85
CA ARG A 76 -3.16 12.44 -6.17
C ARG A 76 -1.82 11.71 -6.08
N ARG A 77 -0.87 12.32 -5.36
CA ARG A 77 0.38 11.68 -4.91
C ARG A 77 0.31 11.63 -3.40
N HIS A 78 -0.10 10.50 -2.84
CA HIS A 78 -0.38 10.40 -1.40
C HIS A 78 0.80 9.81 -0.66
N ALA A 79 1.19 8.60 -1.04
CA ALA A 79 2.31 7.88 -0.44
C ALA A 79 3.14 7.17 -1.50
N GLN A 80 4.36 6.82 -1.16
CA GLN A 80 5.25 6.06 -2.02
C GLN A 80 5.85 4.89 -1.25
N LEU A 81 5.74 3.70 -1.84
CA LEU A 81 6.52 2.54 -1.42
C LEU A 81 7.83 2.53 -2.21
N THR A 82 8.96 2.57 -1.51
CA THR A 82 10.30 2.44 -2.09
C THR A 82 10.92 1.13 -1.63
N ARG A 83 11.48 0.36 -2.58
CA ARG A 83 12.08 -0.94 -2.30
C ARG A 83 13.34 -0.76 -1.46
N HIS A 84 13.42 -1.48 -0.33
CA HIS A 84 14.57 -1.46 0.56
C HIS A 84 14.94 -2.90 0.96
N GLY A 85 16.01 -3.43 0.34
CA GLY A 85 16.41 -4.83 0.49
C GLY A 85 15.32 -5.79 0.00
N LEU A 86 14.85 -6.66 0.90
CA LEU A 86 13.79 -7.65 0.63
C LEU A 86 12.38 -7.13 0.96
N GLY A 87 12.27 -5.95 1.55
CA GLY A 87 11.01 -5.29 1.92
C GLY A 87 10.81 -3.96 1.23
N TRP A 88 9.96 -3.14 1.83
CA TRP A 88 9.64 -1.81 1.35
C TRP A 88 9.70 -0.81 2.52
N VAL A 89 9.83 0.46 2.17
CA VAL A 89 9.61 1.59 3.07
C VAL A 89 8.47 2.40 2.48
N VAL A 90 7.48 2.77 3.30
CA VAL A 90 6.43 3.70 2.91
C VAL A 90 6.75 5.11 3.38
N GLU A 91 6.57 6.09 2.51
CA GLU A 91 6.74 7.51 2.80
C GLU A 91 5.46 8.25 2.42
N ASP A 92 4.98 9.14 3.30
CA ASP A 92 3.95 10.11 2.96
C ASP A 92 4.55 11.23 2.10
N LEU A 93 3.86 11.63 1.03
CA LEU A 93 4.34 12.63 0.07
C LEU A 93 3.77 14.04 0.33
N GLY A 94 3.47 14.37 1.59
CA GLY A 94 2.81 15.61 1.97
C GLY A 94 1.31 15.55 1.69
N SER A 95 0.69 14.41 2.00
CA SER A 95 -0.73 14.19 1.78
C SER A 95 -1.59 15.01 2.74
N ALA A 96 -2.84 15.29 2.34
CA ALA A 96 -3.76 16.08 3.17
C ALA A 96 -4.26 15.35 4.43
N ASN A 97 -4.43 14.03 4.34
CA ASN A 97 -5.01 13.23 5.43
C ASN A 97 -3.98 12.36 6.16
N GLY A 98 -2.70 12.41 5.75
CA GLY A 98 -1.64 11.57 6.31
C GLY A 98 -1.70 10.11 5.85
N THR A 99 -0.56 9.44 6.04
CA THR A 99 -0.40 7.99 5.82
C THR A 99 -0.18 7.33 7.16
N TYR A 100 -0.92 6.26 7.45
CA TYR A 100 -0.82 5.55 8.70
C TYR A 100 -0.42 4.10 8.47
N VAL A 101 0.30 3.52 9.42
CA VAL A 101 0.77 2.13 9.35
C VAL A 101 0.41 1.39 10.63
N SER A 102 -0.11 0.19 10.46
CA SER A 102 -0.32 -0.78 11.53
C SER A 102 0.42 -2.08 11.24
N SER A 103 0.81 -2.78 12.30
CA SER A 103 1.50 -4.07 12.20
C SER A 103 0.56 -5.21 11.82
N THR A 104 -0.74 -5.05 12.07
CA THR A 104 -1.75 -6.09 11.88
C THR A 104 -3.10 -5.49 11.46
N ILE A 105 -3.95 -6.32 10.85
CA ILE A 105 -5.31 -5.93 10.47
C ILE A 105 -6.17 -5.74 11.74
N GLY A 106 -6.95 -4.66 11.77
CA GLY A 106 -7.92 -4.38 12.83
C GLY A 106 -7.40 -3.50 13.97
N GLU A 107 -6.08 -3.27 14.03
CA GLU A 107 -5.48 -2.25 14.89
C GLU A 107 -5.42 -0.94 14.09
N ILE A 108 -6.29 0.01 14.45
CA ILE A 108 -6.34 1.33 13.82
C ILE A 108 -5.33 2.25 14.53
N PRO A 109 -4.32 2.77 13.82
CA PRO A 109 -3.33 3.68 14.40
C PRO A 109 -3.92 5.08 14.63
N ASP A 110 -3.54 5.71 15.74
CA ASP A 110 -3.99 7.07 16.10
C ASP A 110 -3.20 8.16 15.35
N ASP A 111 -1.90 7.94 15.14
CA ASP A 111 -0.97 8.92 14.58
C ASP A 111 -0.42 8.49 13.20
N PRO A 112 -0.26 9.44 12.25
CA PRO A 112 0.35 9.14 10.97
C PRO A 112 1.85 8.90 11.13
N ILE A 113 2.48 8.30 10.11
CA ILE A 113 3.93 8.12 10.09
C ILE A 113 4.64 9.48 10.05
N ALA A 114 5.64 9.67 10.89
CA ALA A 114 6.41 10.91 10.95
C ALA A 114 7.48 11.03 9.84
N ALA A 115 7.93 9.89 9.31
CA ALA A 115 8.95 9.77 8.28
C ALA A 115 8.79 8.41 7.57
N GLY A 116 9.73 8.04 6.71
CA GLY A 116 9.77 6.72 6.09
C GLY A 116 9.63 5.59 7.11
N HIS A 117 8.67 4.70 6.88
CA HIS A 117 8.35 3.58 7.76
C HIS A 117 8.60 2.24 7.05
N SER A 118 9.42 1.39 7.64
CA SER A 118 9.69 0.04 7.10
C SER A 118 8.45 -0.84 7.19
N VAL A 119 8.08 -1.50 6.10
CA VAL A 119 6.91 -2.39 6.07
C VAL A 119 7.31 -3.86 5.97
N GLU A 120 6.64 -4.68 6.78
CA GLU A 120 6.77 -6.13 6.77
C GLU A 120 5.53 -6.78 6.13
N SER A 121 5.64 -8.07 5.80
CA SER A 121 4.51 -8.81 5.24
C SER A 121 3.46 -8.98 6.33
N GLY A 122 2.25 -8.50 6.06
CA GLY A 122 1.14 -8.42 7.01
C GLY A 122 0.85 -6.99 7.47
N HIS A 123 1.79 -6.05 7.30
CA HIS A 123 1.55 -4.64 7.64
C HIS A 123 0.42 -4.04 6.80
N VAL A 124 -0.26 -3.09 7.42
CA VAL A 124 -1.46 -2.46 6.89
C VAL A 124 -1.24 -0.97 6.78
N LEU A 125 -1.53 -0.41 5.62
CA LEU A 125 -1.56 1.03 5.40
C LEU A 125 -3.01 1.51 5.49
N TYR A 126 -3.22 2.65 6.13
CA TYR A 126 -4.49 3.37 6.12
C TYR A 126 -4.27 4.76 5.56
N LEU A 127 -5.14 5.17 4.65
CA LEU A 127 -5.08 6.46 3.96
C LEU A 127 -6.47 6.89 3.47
N GLY A 128 -6.60 8.19 3.22
CA GLY A 128 -7.85 8.77 2.74
C GLY A 128 -9.02 8.54 3.71
N SER A 129 -10.22 8.44 3.15
CA SER A 129 -11.46 8.33 3.90
C SER A 129 -11.81 6.89 4.26
N TRP A 130 -11.40 5.88 3.49
CA TRP A 130 -11.75 4.47 3.73
C TRP A 130 -10.73 3.49 3.16
N THR A 131 -9.63 3.95 2.58
CA THR A 131 -8.69 3.06 1.91
C THR A 131 -7.79 2.35 2.93
N ARG A 132 -7.88 1.03 2.97
CA ARG A 132 -6.94 0.14 3.68
C ARG A 132 -6.15 -0.69 2.68
N ILE A 133 -4.83 -0.77 2.84
CA ILE A 133 -3.97 -1.59 1.99
C ILE A 133 -3.22 -2.60 2.85
N VAL A 134 -3.43 -3.90 2.60
CA VAL A 134 -2.65 -4.97 3.26
C VAL A 134 -1.49 -5.36 2.37
N LEU A 135 -0.27 -5.27 2.87
CA LEU A 135 0.94 -5.65 2.14
C LEU A 135 1.30 -7.10 2.48
N LYS A 136 1.40 -7.97 1.47
CA LYS A 136 1.70 -9.40 1.68
C LYS A 136 2.76 -9.87 0.70
N ARG A 137 3.56 -10.85 1.11
CA ARG A 137 4.33 -11.67 0.18
C ARG A 137 3.46 -12.82 -0.32
N GLU A 138 3.43 -13.04 -1.64
CA GLU A 138 2.80 -14.24 -2.19
C GLU A 138 3.54 -15.48 -1.65
N ALA A 139 2.81 -16.50 -1.21
CA ALA A 139 3.43 -17.77 -0.86
C ALA A 139 4.17 -18.30 -2.11
N PRO A 140 5.37 -18.88 -1.98
CA PRO A 140 5.98 -19.60 -3.10
C PRO A 140 4.99 -20.65 -3.60
N LEU A 141 4.78 -20.71 -4.91
CA LEU A 141 4.07 -21.83 -5.51
C LEU A 141 4.86 -23.10 -5.16
N SER A 142 4.24 -24.00 -4.41
CA SER A 142 4.80 -25.30 -3.99
C SER A 142 5.02 -26.23 -5.18
#